data_AF-A0A3D5UXL2-F1
#
_entry.id   AF-A0A3D5UXL2-F1
#
_cell.length_a   1.000
_cell.length_b   1.000
_cell.length_c   1.000
_cell.angle_alpha   90.00
_cell.angle_beta   90.00
_cell.angle_gamma   90.00
#
_symmetry.space_group_name_H-M   'P 1'
#
loop_
_entity.id
_entity.type
_entity.pdbx_description
1 polymer ?
#
loop_
_entity_poly.entity_id
_entity_poly.type
_entity_poly.pdbx_seq_one_letter_code
_entity_poly.pdbx_strand_id
1 'polypeptide(L)' 'VYDNGVLLGTVPMTGTSWTFTTSALPDGDHSFTVTGVDAAANESAPSAALEITIGEPAPEPFAMMFAPDDIGGYVAEG' A
#
# COMPACT_ATOMS: atom_id res chain seq x y z
N VAL A 1 -16.16 9.46 0.86
CA VAL A 1 -14.85 8.79 0.98
C VAL A 1 -13.86 9.58 0.17
N TYR A 2 -12.79 10.04 0.81
CA TYR A 2 -11.76 10.87 0.22
C TYR A 2 -10.42 10.15 0.24
N ASP A 3 -9.57 10.44 -0.74
CA ASP A 3 -8.16 10.08 -0.77
C ASP A 3 -7.35 11.35 -0.98
N ASN A 4 -6.42 11.65 -0.07
CA ASN A 4 -5.61 12.88 -0.10
C ASN A 4 -6.47 14.16 -0.23
N GLY A 5 -7.67 14.14 0.33
CA GLY A 5 -8.65 15.23 0.26
C GLY A 5 -9.49 15.28 -1.02
N VAL A 6 -9.25 14.40 -1.99
CA VAL A 6 -10.05 14.28 -3.23
C VAL A 6 -11.21 13.32 -3.00
N LEU A 7 -12.44 13.73 -3.34
CA LEU A 7 -13.61 12.87 -3.22
C LEU A 7 -13.53 11.73 -4.23
N LEU A 8 -13.38 10.50 -3.74
CA LEU A 8 -13.44 9.29 -4.56
C LEU A 8 -14.88 8.84 -4.79
N GLY A 9 -15.76 9.07 -3.82
CA GLY A 9 -17.17 8.73 -3.95
C GLY A 9 -17.95 8.73 -2.64
N THR A 10 -19.25 8.48 -2.77
CA THR A 10 -20.22 8.44 -1.68
C THR A 10 -20.91 7.09 -1.65
N VAL A 11 -21.11 6.54 -0.45
CA VAL A 11 -21.87 5.29 -0.25
C VAL A 11 -23.06 5.59 0.66
N PRO A 12 -24.29 5.24 0.26
CA PRO A 12 -25.43 5.36 1.16
C PRO A 12 -25.28 4.36 2.32
N MET A 13 -25.34 4.87 3.55
CA MET A 13 -25.24 4.07 4.77
C MET A 13 -26.64 3.92 5.39
N THR A 14 -27.18 2.69 5.40
CA THR A 14 -28.52 2.39 5.94
C THR A 14 -28.49 1.64 7.28
N GLY A 15 -27.30 1.45 7.85
CA GLY A 15 -27.07 0.74 9.11
C GLY A 15 -25.79 1.19 9.78
N THR A 16 -25.12 0.32 10.52
CA THR A 16 -23.85 0.64 11.22
C THR A 16 -22.60 0.33 10.42
N SER A 17 -22.73 -0.39 9.30
CA SER A 17 -21.60 -0.84 8.49
C SER A 17 -21.85 -0.54 7.02
N TRP A 18 -20.76 -0.25 6.31
CA TRP A 18 -20.74 0.02 4.88
C TRP A 18 -19.41 -0.46 4.29
N THR A 19 -19.37 -0.68 2.98
CA THR A 19 -18.16 -1.04 2.25
C THR A 19 -18.00 -0.08 1.07
N PHE A 20 -16.78 0.37 0.82
CA PHE A 20 -16.42 1.16 -0.34
C PHE A 20 -15.31 0.47 -1.11
N THR A 21 -15.52 0.30 -2.41
CA THR A 21 -14.51 -0.23 -3.33
C THR A 21 -14.14 0.89 -4.30
N THR A 22 -12.86 1.28 -4.29
CA THR A 22 -12.29 2.23 -5.25
C THR A 22 -11.85 1.51 -6.53
N SER A 23 -11.73 2.26 -7.62
CA SER A 23 -10.96 1.80 -8.78
C SER A 23 -9.48 1.61 -8.43
N ALA A 24 -8.70 1.05 -9.36
CA ALA A 24 -7.25 1.01 -9.22
C ALA A 24 -6.72 2.44 -8.96
N LEU A 25 -5.93 2.57 -7.91
CA LEU A 25 -5.23 3.79 -7.55
C LEU A 25 -3.78 3.69 -8.05
N PRO A 26 -3.14 4.82 -8.39
CA PRO A 26 -1.73 4.84 -8.76
C PRO A 26 -0.85 4.41 -7.59
N ASP A 27 0.40 4.03 -7.88
CA ASP A 27 1.40 3.84 -6.84
C ASP A 27 1.67 5.16 -6.09
N GLY A 28 1.88 5.07 -4.78
CA GLY A 28 2.14 6.21 -3.91
C GLY A 28 1.47 6.08 -2.55
N ASP A 29 1.55 7.17 -1.79
CA ASP A 29 0.93 7.30 -0.48
C ASP A 29 -0.52 7.82 -0.61
N HIS A 30 -1.44 7.14 0.06
CA HIS A 30 -2.86 7.43 0.09
C HIS A 30 -3.33 7.64 1.52
N SER A 31 -4.01 8.76 1.75
CA SER A 31 -4.60 9.12 3.04
C SER A 31 -6.12 9.12 2.92
N PHE A 32 -6.73 8.02 3.35
CA PHE A 32 -8.18 7.84 3.24
C PHE A 32 -8.91 8.45 4.44
N THR A 33 -9.91 9.27 4.16
CA THR A 33 -10.80 9.84 5.18
C THR A 33 -12.26 9.70 4.78
N VAL A 34 -13.14 9.71 5.77
CA VAL A 34 -14.58 9.58 5.59
C VAL A 34 -15.29 10.68 6.34
N THR A 35 -16.26 11.30 5.69
CA THR A 35 -17.26 12.17 6.32
C THR A 35 -18.63 11.51 6.18
N GLY A 36 -19.50 11.75 7.16
CA GLY A 36 -20.91 11.37 7.10
C GLY A 36 -21.76 12.59 6.75
N VAL A 37 -22.78 12.39 5.92
CA VAL A 37 -23.80 13.41 5.63
C VAL A 37 -25.13 12.90 6.16
N ASP A 38 -25.81 13.72 6.98
CA ASP A 38 -27.13 13.39 7.51
C ASP A 38 -28.28 13.70 6.51
N ALA A 39 -29.51 13.35 6.85
CA ALA A 39 -30.69 13.58 6.01
C ALA A 39 -31.02 15.09 5.82
N ALA A 40 -30.48 15.96 6.67
CA ALA A 40 -30.60 17.41 6.56
C ALA A 40 -29.41 18.05 5.81
N ALA A 41 -28.53 17.23 5.21
CA ALA A 41 -27.33 17.63 4.48
C ALA A 41 -26.24 18.30 5.34
N ASN A 42 -26.17 18.01 6.64
CA ASN A 42 -25.02 18.39 7.46
C ASN A 42 -23.89 17.36 7.30
N GLU A 43 -22.67 17.84 7.08
CA GLU A 43 -21.46 17.01 6.98
C GLU A 43 -20.70 16.98 8.32
N SER A 44 -20.20 15.80 8.70
CA SER A 44 -19.38 15.62 9.90
C SER A 44 -17.94 16.08 9.70
N ALA A 45 -17.18 16.18 10.80
CA ALA A 45 -15.73 16.22 10.70
C ALA A 45 -15.18 14.94 10.03
N PRO A 46 -14.04 15.01 9.31
CA PRO A 46 -13.39 13.83 8.75
C PRO A 46 -12.98 12.82 9.84
N SER A 47 -13.01 11.53 9.50
CA SER A 47 -12.44 10.48 10.31
C SER A 47 -10.94 10.64 10.51
N ALA A 48 -10.36 9.86 11.43
CA ALA A 48 -8.92 9.61 11.41
C ALA A 48 -8.51 9.07 10.03
N ALA A 49 -7.32 9.48 9.58
CA ALA A 49 -6.78 9.05 8.31
C ALA A 49 -6.35 7.58 8.35
N LEU A 50 -6.72 6.83 7.32
CA LEU A 50 -6.18 5.51 7.03
C LEU A 50 -5.09 5.68 5.97
N GLU A 51 -3.84 5.53 6.40
CA GLU A 51 -2.67 5.63 5.53
C GLU A 51 -2.40 4.30 4.83
N ILE A 52 -2.33 4.32 3.50
CA ILE A 52 -2.06 3.16 2.65
C ILE A 52 -0.98 3.55 1.64
N THR A 53 0.10 2.77 1.57
CA THR A 53 1.10 2.90 0.51
C THR A 53 0.85 1.81 -0.53
N ILE A 54 0.65 2.20 -1.78
CA ILE A 54 0.52 1.31 -2.93
C ILE A 54 1.84 1.32 -3.70
N GLY A 55 2.36 0.15 -4.00
CA GLY A 55 3.56 0.00 -4.82
C GLY A 55 3.93 -1.46 -5.05
N GLU A 56 4.82 -1.68 -6.00
CA GLU A 56 5.44 -2.99 -6.25
C GLU A 56 6.41 -3.32 -5.11
N PRO A 57 6.42 -4.56 -4.57
CA PRO A 57 7.48 -4.97 -3.67
C PRO A 57 8.84 -4.82 -4.39
N ALA A 58 9.84 -4.30 -3.67
CA ALA A 58 11.20 -4.24 -4.22
C ALA A 58 11.67 -5.66 -4.61
N PRO A 59 12.41 -5.82 -5.72
CA PRO A 59 12.93 -7.12 -6.08
C PRO A 59 13.86 -7.65 -4.99
N GLU A 60 13.66 -8.90 -4.58
CA GLU A 60 14.56 -9.58 -3.67
C GLU A 60 15.98 -9.61 -4.27
N PRO A 61 17.03 -9.27 -3.50
CA PRO A 61 18.39 -9.31 -4.01
C PRO A 61 18.74 -10.76 -4.39
N PHE A 62 19.28 -10.94 -5.59
CA PHE A 62 19.85 -12.23 -5.99
C PHE A 62 21.01 -12.57 -5.05
N ALA A 63 20.89 -13.67 -4.29
CA ALA A 63 22.01 -14.24 -3.56
C ALA A 63 22.97 -14.88 -4.56
N MET A 64 24.05 -14.18 -4.91
CA MET A 64 25.14 -14.77 -5.70
C MET A 64 25.93 -15.72 -4.82
N MET A 65 25.67 -17.03 -4.93
CA MET A 65 26.47 -18.06 -4.28
C MET A 65 27.83 -18.12 -4.98
N PHE A 66 28.88 -17.58 -4.37
CA PHE A 66 30.24 -17.90 -4.74
C PHE A 66 30.49 -19.36 -4.32
N ALA A 67 30.50 -20.27 -5.29
CA ALA A 67 31.16 -21.56 -5.08
C ALA A 67 32.66 -21.26 -4.87
N PRO A 68 33.29 -21.74 -3.79
CA PRO A 68 34.74 -21.71 -3.72
C PRO A 68 35.26 -22.53 -4.92
N ASP A 69 36.01 -21.87 -5.80
CA ASP A 69 36.78 -22.57 -6.83
C ASP A 69 37.76 -23.50 -6.13
N ASP A 70 37.56 -24.80 -6.29
CA ASP A 70 38.47 -25.83 -5.80
C ASP A 70 39.66 -25.86 -6.76
N ILE A 71 40.57 -24.87 -6.63
CA ILE A 71 41.88 -24.92 -7.27
C ILE A 71 42.72 -25.93 -6.49
N GLY A 72 42.47 -27.20 -6.82
CA GLY A 72 43.35 -28.30 -6.48
C GLY A 72 44.75 -28.07 -7.06
N GLY A 73 45.73 -28.12 -6.16
CA GLY A 73 47.02 -28.77 -6.37
C GLY A 73 47.94 -28.27 -7.49
N TYR A 74 48.98 -27.54 -7.08
CA TYR A 74 50.33 -27.85 -7.54
C TYR A 74 51.27 -27.89 -6.33
N VAL A 75 51.68 -29.09 -5.92
CA VAL A 75 52.87 -29.29 -5.09
C VAL A 75 54.09 -28.93 -5.93
N ALA A 76 54.89 -27.99 -5.44
CA ALA A 76 56.27 -27.81 -5.91
C ALA A 76 57.18 -28.18 -4.73
N GLU A 77 57.76 -29.37 -4.80
CA GLU A 77 58.89 -29.79 -3.98
C GLU A 77 60.09 -28.89 -4.31
N GLY A 78 60.76 -28.39 -3.27
CA GLY A 78 62.05 -27.70 -3.35
C GLY A 78 62.86 -27.98 -2.10
#